data_AF-A0AA35JC14-F1
#
_entry.id   AF-A0AA35JC14-F1
#
_cell.length_a   1.000
_cell.length_b   1.000
_cell.length_c   1.000
_cell.angle_alpha   90.00
_cell.angle_beta   90.00
_cell.angle_gamma   90.00
#
_symmetry.space_group_name_H-M   'P 1'
#
loop_
_entity.id
_entity.type
_entity.pdbx_description
1 polymer ?
#
loop_
_entity_poly.entity_id
_entity_poly.type
_entity_poly.pdbx_seq_one_letter_code
_entity_poly.pdbx_strand_id
1 'polypeptide(L)'
;MDFQTNKRLCDEIATIQSKRLRNKIAGYTTHLMKRIQKGPVRGISFKLQEEERERKDQYVPEVSALDLSRSNGVLNVDNQTSDLVKSLGLKLPLSVLNVSAQRDRRYKKRT
;
A
#
# COMPACT_ATOMS: atom_id res chain seq x y z
N MET A 1 -12.57 18.21 15.70
CA MET A 1 -13.83 17.44 15.52
C MET A 1 -14.69 17.59 16.76
N ASP A 2 -15.83 18.27 16.63
CA ASP A 2 -16.74 18.64 17.72
C ASP A 2 -18.02 17.78 17.73
N PHE A 3 -18.40 17.29 18.91
CA PHE A 3 -19.59 16.45 19.11
C PHE A 3 -20.88 17.26 18.97
N GLN A 4 -20.92 18.51 19.46
CA GLN A 4 -22.17 19.29 19.45
C GLN A 4 -22.59 19.66 18.04
N THR A 5 -21.62 20.01 17.20
CA THR A 5 -21.81 20.26 15.77
C THR A 5 -22.30 19.00 15.05
N ASN A 6 -21.64 17.85 15.24
CA ASN A 6 -22.07 16.59 14.62
C ASN A 6 -23.45 16.13 15.08
N LYS A 7 -23.82 16.40 16.35
CA LYS A 7 -25.14 16.10 16.87
C LYS A 7 -26.24 16.89 16.15
N ARG A 8 -26.02 18.18 15.86
CA ARG A 8 -26.95 19.02 15.08
C ARG A 8 -27.04 18.54 13.64
N LEU A 9 -25.91 18.24 13.01
CA LEU A 9 -25.88 17.69 11.65
C LEU A 9 -26.64 16.36 11.53
N CYS A 10 -26.53 15.48 12.52
CA CYS A 10 -27.31 14.24 12.53
C CYS A 10 -28.82 14.47 12.60
N ASP A 11 -29.28 15.57 13.20
CA ASP A 11 -30.71 15.93 13.24
C ASP A 11 -31.20 16.52 11.92
N GLU A 12 -30.33 17.22 11.18
CA GLU A 12 -30.68 17.83 9.89
C GLU A 12 -30.65 16.83 8.73
N ILE A 13 -29.68 15.90 8.74
CA ILE A 13 -29.41 14.99 7.61
C ILE A 13 -30.19 13.67 7.74
N ALA A 14 -30.47 13.21 8.95
CA ALA A 14 -31.02 11.87 9.19
C ALA A 14 -32.23 11.88 10.13
N THR A 15 -33.25 11.09 9.79
CA THR A 15 -34.44 10.91 10.65
C THR A 15 -34.14 9.87 11.74
N ILE A 16 -33.85 10.33 12.96
CA ILE A 16 -33.52 9.46 14.10
C ILE A 16 -34.59 9.58 15.20
N GLN A 17 -35.25 8.45 15.51
CA GLN A 17 -36.43 8.40 16.37
C GLN A 17 -36.16 8.69 17.86
N SER A 18 -34.92 8.55 18.33
CA SER A 18 -34.59 8.78 19.74
C SER A 18 -33.34 9.63 19.94
N LYS A 19 -33.42 10.56 20.90
CA LYS A 19 -32.30 11.42 21.32
C LYS A 19 -31.10 10.59 21.79
N ARG A 20 -31.33 9.48 22.50
CA ARG A 20 -30.24 8.61 22.98
C ARG A 20 -29.51 7.93 21.81
N LEU A 21 -30.23 7.45 20.79
CA LEU A 21 -29.61 6.82 19.62
C LEU A 21 -28.82 7.85 18.80
N ARG A 22 -29.39 9.03 18.57
CA ARG A 22 -28.70 10.16 17.92
C ARG A 22 -27.38 10.49 18.60
N ASN A 23 -27.37 10.62 19.93
CA ASN A 23 -26.16 10.91 20.68
C ASN A 23 -25.10 9.81 20.54
N LYS A 24 -25.51 8.53 20.50
CA LYS A 24 -24.59 7.41 20.24
C LYS A 24 -23.99 7.48 18.84
N ILE A 25 -24.82 7.77 17.83
CA ILE A 25 -24.37 7.91 16.43
C ILE A 25 -23.39 9.09 16.32
N ALA A 26 -23.78 10.28 16.79
CA ALA A 26 -22.93 11.48 16.76
C ALA A 26 -21.60 11.28 17.53
N GLY A 27 -21.63 10.56 18.64
CA GLY A 27 -20.42 10.21 19.41
C GLY A 27 -19.49 9.29 18.63
N TYR A 28 -20.03 8.24 18.02
CA TYR A 28 -19.24 7.27 17.26
C TYR A 28 -18.71 7.87 15.95
N THR A 29 -19.49 8.67 15.24
CA THR A 29 -19.02 9.39 14.04
C THR A 29 -17.90 10.37 14.38
N THR A 30 -18.01 11.10 15.50
CA THR A 30 -16.93 11.97 15.99
C THR A 30 -15.66 11.19 16.29
N HIS A 31 -15.78 10.00 16.89
CA HIS A 31 -14.64 9.11 17.14
C HIS A 31 -14.00 8.61 15.84
N LEU A 32 -14.79 8.18 14.86
CA LEU A 32 -14.30 7.75 13.55
C LEU A 32 -13.61 8.89 12.79
N MET A 33 -14.19 10.09 12.79
CA MET A 33 -13.61 11.27 12.14
C MET A 33 -12.24 11.63 12.74
N LYS A 34 -12.08 11.53 14.07
CA LYS A 34 -10.77 11.70 14.72
C LYS A 34 -9.75 10.64 14.30
N ARG A 35 -10.19 9.42 14.00
CA ARG A 35 -9.31 8.35 13.49
C ARG A 35 -8.94 8.56 12.03
N ILE A 36 -9.90 8.98 11.21
CA ILE A 36 -9.69 9.29 9.78
C ILE A 36 -8.62 10.37 9.60
N GLN A 37 -8.60 11.38 10.48
CA GLN A 37 -7.55 12.42 10.49
C GLN A 37 -6.14 11.86 10.69
N LYS A 38 -5.99 10.72 11.37
CA LYS A 38 -4.69 10.05 11.58
C LYS A 38 -4.34 9.07 10.46
N GLY A 39 -5.30 8.73 9.60
CA GLY A 39 -5.12 7.77 8.53
C GLY A 39 -6.41 7.04 8.14
N PRO A 40 -6.41 6.30 7.04
CA PRO A 40 -7.59 5.58 6.57
C PRO A 40 -8.05 4.54 7.60
N VAL A 41 -9.37 4.41 7.79
CA VAL A 41 -9.98 3.46 8.70
C VAL A 41 -10.55 2.29 7.91
N ARG A 42 -10.21 1.04 8.28
CA ARG A 42 -10.70 -0.16 7.59
C ARG A 42 -12.22 -0.22 7.60
N GLY A 43 -12.83 -0.51 6.44
CA GLY A 43 -14.28 -0.64 6.28
C GLY A 43 -15.01 0.69 6.06
N ILE A 44 -14.28 1.79 5.91
CA ILE A 44 -14.83 3.10 5.53
C ILE A 44 -14.05 3.57 4.31
N SER A 45 -14.76 3.87 3.22
CA SER A 45 -14.24 4.60 2.07
C SER A 45 -15.14 5.79 1.79
N PHE A 46 -14.53 6.88 1.36
CA PHE A 46 -15.24 8.01 0.77
C PHE A 46 -14.49 8.42 -0.48
N LYS A 47 -15.19 9.08 -1.41
CA LYS A 47 -14.68 9.38 -2.75
C LYS A 47 -13.26 9.96 -2.78
N LEU A 48 -12.96 10.91 -1.89
CA LEU A 48 -11.61 11.50 -1.81
C LEU A 48 -10.53 10.48 -1.38
N GLN A 49 -10.83 9.49 -0.52
CA GLN A 49 -9.87 8.42 -0.22
C GLN A 49 -9.64 7.49 -1.41
N GLU A 50 -10.66 7.26 -2.23
CA GLU A 50 -10.56 6.44 -3.44
C GLU A 50 -9.71 7.17 -4.49
N GLU A 51 -9.96 8.45 -4.74
CA GLU A 51 -9.14 9.28 -5.64
C GLU A 51 -7.67 9.38 -5.18
N GLU A 52 -7.42 9.52 -3.87
CA GLU A 52 -6.06 9.48 -3.30
C GLU A 52 -5.38 8.12 -3.47
N ARG A 53 -6.15 7.01 -3.40
CA ARG A 53 -5.62 5.67 -3.68
C ARG A 53 -5.29 5.52 -5.15
N GLU A 54 -6.18 5.91 -6.05
CA GLU A 54 -5.95 5.84 -7.50
C GLU A 54 -4.69 6.62 -7.89
N ARG A 55 -4.48 7.82 -7.34
CA ARG A 55 -3.27 8.60 -7.62
C ARG A 55 -1.98 7.90 -7.14
N LYS A 56 -2.04 7.20 -6.00
CA LYS A 56 -0.89 6.46 -5.46
C LYS A 56 -0.64 5.17 -6.22
N ASP A 57 -1.69 4.44 -6.57
CA ASP A 57 -1.61 3.19 -7.32
C ASP A 57 -1.10 3.43 -8.74
N GLN A 58 -1.42 4.59 -9.34
CA GLN A 58 -0.95 4.98 -10.67
C GLN A 58 0.46 5.60 -10.68
N TYR A 59 1.15 5.65 -9.54
CA TYR A 59 2.50 6.21 -9.48
C TYR A 59 3.50 5.33 -10.24
N VAL A 60 3.97 5.83 -11.39
CA VAL A 60 5.04 5.23 -12.17
C VAL A 60 6.28 6.13 -12.04
N PRO A 61 7.43 5.60 -11.58
CA PRO A 61 8.66 6.38 -11.48
C PRO A 61 9.19 6.74 -12.87
N GLU A 62 9.91 7.85 -12.99
CA GLU A 62 10.50 8.32 -14.25
C GLU A 62 11.46 7.30 -14.88
N VAL A 63 12.25 6.63 -14.03
CA VAL A 63 13.15 5.56 -14.45
C VAL A 63 12.59 4.24 -13.94
N SER A 64 12.41 3.27 -14.84
CA SER A 64 11.99 1.92 -14.43
C SER A 64 13.00 1.29 -13.48
N ALA A 65 12.52 0.53 -12.50
CA ALA A 65 13.39 -0.28 -11.65
C ALA A 65 14.14 -1.35 -12.47
N LEU A 66 13.59 -1.73 -13.62
CA LEU A 66 14.17 -2.71 -14.55
C LEU A 66 15.10 -2.08 -15.59
N ASP A 67 15.20 -0.75 -15.61
CA ASP A 67 16.10 -0.09 -16.56
C ASP A 67 17.55 -0.44 -16.24
N LEU A 68 18.28 -0.86 -17.27
CA LEU A 68 19.67 -1.29 -17.17
C LEU A 68 20.60 -0.13 -16.80
N SER A 69 20.14 1.12 -16.95
CA SER A 69 20.86 2.30 -16.47
C SER A 69 21.18 2.23 -14.97
N ARG A 70 20.32 1.60 -14.15
CA ARG A 70 20.57 1.40 -12.71
C ARG A 70 21.66 0.39 -12.41
N SER A 71 21.96 -0.52 -13.35
CA SER A 71 22.94 -1.60 -13.21
C SER A 71 24.12 -1.47 -14.19
N ASN A 72 24.46 -0.23 -14.57
CA ASN A 72 25.57 0.07 -15.48
C ASN A 72 25.45 -0.58 -16.88
N GLY A 73 24.22 -0.77 -17.37
CA GLY A 73 23.96 -1.35 -18.69
C GLY A 73 24.01 -2.88 -18.76
N VAL A 74 24.23 -3.57 -17.64
CA VAL A 74 24.35 -5.03 -17.58
C VAL A 74 23.40 -5.65 -16.56
N LEU A 75 22.82 -6.80 -16.88
CA LEU A 75 21.99 -7.58 -15.96
C LEU A 75 22.86 -8.58 -15.22
N ASN A 76 22.85 -8.53 -13.89
CA ASN A 76 23.57 -9.50 -13.07
C ASN A 76 22.77 -10.81 -12.98
N VAL A 77 23.34 -11.91 -13.43
CA VAL A 77 22.68 -13.22 -13.50
C VAL A 77 23.57 -14.35 -13.01
N ASP A 78 22.95 -15.45 -12.60
CA ASP A 78 23.66 -16.68 -12.25
C ASP A 78 24.08 -17.46 -13.50
N ASN A 79 25.04 -18.38 -13.33
CA ASN A 79 25.56 -19.23 -14.42
C ASN A 79 24.44 -19.96 -15.18
N GLN A 80 23.50 -20.58 -14.47
CA GLN A 80 22.39 -21.35 -15.07
C GLN A 80 21.46 -20.46 -15.90
N THR A 81 21.17 -19.24 -15.42
CA THR A 81 20.34 -18.26 -16.13
C THR A 81 21.04 -17.75 -17.40
N SER A 82 22.36 -17.61 -17.37
CA SER A 82 23.14 -17.24 -18.55
C SER A 82 23.03 -18.31 -19.66
N ASP A 83 23.01 -19.59 -19.29
CA ASP A 83 22.91 -20.70 -20.24
C ASP A 83 21.49 -20.86 -20.80
N LEU A 84 20.48 -20.56 -20.00
CA LEU A 84 19.10 -20.43 -20.47
C LEU A 84 18.96 -19.32 -21.54
N VAL A 85 19.56 -18.15 -21.32
CA VAL A 85 19.50 -17.05 -22.29
C VAL A 85 20.18 -17.45 -23.61
N LYS A 86 21.32 -18.16 -23.54
CA LYS A 86 22.00 -18.72 -24.72
C LYS A 86 21.16 -19.75 -25.45
N SER A 87 20.49 -20.66 -24.74
CA SER A 87 19.66 -21.70 -25.37
C SER A 87 18.42 -21.13 -26.06
N LEU A 88 17.86 -20.04 -25.52
CA LEU A 88 16.77 -19.28 -26.13
C LEU A 88 17.23 -18.40 -27.31
N GLY A 89 18.54 -18.26 -27.56
CA GLY A 89 19.10 -17.48 -28.65
C GLY A 89 18.96 -15.96 -28.49
N LEU A 90 18.73 -15.47 -27.28
CA LEU A 90 18.54 -14.04 -27.00
C LEU A 90 19.87 -13.35 -26.72
N LYS A 91 20.11 -12.17 -27.32
CA LYS A 91 21.32 -11.36 -27.09
C LYS A 91 21.02 -10.28 -26.04
N LEU A 92 21.42 -10.54 -24.80
CA LEU A 92 21.24 -9.62 -23.67
C LEU A 92 22.61 -9.26 -23.05
N PRO A 93 22.80 -8.03 -22.53
CA PRO A 93 24.01 -7.65 -21.81
C PRO A 93 23.99 -8.25 -20.40
N LEU A 94 24.70 -9.35 -20.20
CA LEU A 94 24.71 -10.12 -18.95
C LEU A 94 26.07 -10.03 -18.25
N SER A 95 26.06 -9.94 -16.92
CA SER A 95 27.23 -10.08 -16.04
C SER A 95 26.98 -11.26 -15.11
N VAL A 96 27.92 -12.19 -15.03
CA VAL A 96 27.72 -13.43 -14.27
C VAL A 96 28.29 -13.31 -12.86
N LEU A 97 27.44 -13.57 -11.86
CA LEU A 97 27.84 -13.59 -10.45
C LEU A 97 27.81 -15.01 -9.89
N ASN A 98 28.78 -15.33 -9.02
CA ASN A 98 28.79 -16.57 -8.25
C ASN A 98 28.03 -16.35 -6.95
N VAL A 99 26.73 -16.66 -6.95
CA VAL A 99 25.91 -16.62 -5.74
C VAL A 99 26.23 -17.86 -4.91
N SER A 100 27.00 -17.70 -3.83
CA SER A 100 27.10 -18.73 -2.82
C SER A 100 25.75 -18.85 -2.13
N ALA A 101 25.25 -20.08 -1.96
CA ALA A 101 23.96 -20.33 -1.32
C ALA A 101 24.02 -19.88 0.15
N GLN A 102 23.71 -18.62 0.40
CA GLN A 102 23.59 -18.07 1.74
C GLN A 102 22.27 -18.60 2.31
N ARG A 103 22.35 -19.80 2.90
CA ARG A 103 21.27 -20.39 3.69
C ARG A 103 21.02 -19.45 4.87
N ASP A 104 20.01 -18.61 4.79
CA ASP A 104 19.51 -17.88 5.96
C ASP A 104 19.12 -18.90 7.04
N ARG A 105 20.00 -19.03 8.04
CA ARG A 105 19.83 -19.96 9.14
C ARG A 105 18.83 -19.39 10.15
N ARG A 106 17.83 -20.22 10.44
CA ARG A 106 17.04 -20.31 11.69
C ARG A 106 16.00 -19.23 11.95
N TYR A 107 14.75 -19.59 11.67
CA TYR A 107 13.60 -19.18 12.47
C TYR A 107 13.77 -19.71 13.92
N LYS A 108 14.21 -18.85 14.85
CA LYS A 108 14.25 -19.17 16.27
C LYS A 108 12.81 -19.08 16.81
N LYS A 109 12.16 -20.23 17.03
CA LYS A 109 10.89 -20.28 17.79
C LYS A 109 11.10 -19.59 19.13
N ARG A 110 10.36 -18.52 19.38
CA ARG A 110 10.28 -17.89 20.70
C ARG A 110 9.34 -18.75 21.55
N THR A 111 9.88 -19.29 22.64
CA THR A 111 9.12 -19.72 23.82
C THR A 111 8.48 -18.52 24.48
#